data_AF-A0A1J5I2F7-F1
#
_entry.id   AF-A0A1J5I2F7-F1
#
_cell.length_a   1.000
_cell.length_b   1.000
_cell.length_c   1.000
_cell.angle_alpha   90.00
_cell.angle_beta   90.00
_cell.angle_gamma   90.00
#
_symmetry.space_group_name_H-M   'P 1'
#
loop_
_entity.id
_entity.type
_entity.pdbx_description
1 polymer ?
#
loop_
_entity_poly.entity_id
_entity_poly.type
_entity_poly.pdbx_seq_one_letter_code
_entity_poly.pdbx_strand_id
1 'polypeptide(L)'
;MVNIATVNYLPVETGAGAVWPDDIVRLEDGWWPTGGVVDPENDSGLMNWQALQLGQRTEWIRHQLGGIGGIAQSALDIDAISATGQAELVSAAPGNPAPGFAGALVHTEGTGGRARQLVLSDNGRVYSRLRTDTAPTWTAWRRVWDDGDAVSGAGYEILPSGRIIQFGFGTANGSWVAFPIAFPNAVLGITFGDQNGNSVANNAHHIGYRSQTAAGMYVDSFKYDGTAGPSQCSYIVIGY
;
A
#
# COMPACT_ATOMS: atom_id res chain seq x y z
N MET A 1 -31.30 28.03 -30.53
CA MET A 1 -30.02 27.62 -31.14
C MET A 1 -28.92 27.93 -30.16
N VAL A 2 -28.05 26.96 -29.84
CA VAL A 2 -26.89 27.21 -28.98
C VAL A 2 -25.87 27.99 -29.80
N ASN A 3 -25.35 29.09 -29.24
CA ASN A 3 -24.29 29.86 -29.88
C ASN A 3 -22.97 29.09 -29.77
N ILE A 4 -22.51 28.53 -30.88
CA ILE A 4 -21.29 27.70 -30.95
C ILE A 4 -20.06 28.49 -30.47
N ALA A 5 -20.06 29.82 -30.59
CA ALA A 5 -18.98 30.67 -30.09
C ALA A 5 -18.88 30.73 -28.55
N THR A 6 -19.82 30.14 -27.82
CA THR A 6 -19.85 30.12 -26.34
C THR A 6 -19.53 28.74 -25.75
N VAL A 7 -19.24 27.75 -26.59
CA VAL A 7 -18.85 26.41 -26.14
C VAL A 7 -17.37 26.45 -25.75
N ASN A 8 -17.10 26.41 -24.44
CA ASN A 8 -15.74 26.15 -23.94
C ASN A 8 -15.40 24.70 -24.24
N TYR A 9 -14.55 24.48 -25.23
CA TYR A 9 -13.95 23.18 -25.48
C TYR A 9 -13.17 22.74 -24.24
N LEU A 10 -13.40 21.51 -23.80
CA LEU A 10 -12.53 20.90 -22.79
C LEU A 10 -11.10 20.89 -23.33
N PRO A 11 -10.09 21.16 -22.49
CA PRO A 11 -8.70 21.15 -22.94
C PRO A 11 -8.40 19.82 -23.62
N VAL A 12 -7.96 19.88 -24.88
CA VAL A 12 -7.45 18.71 -25.61
C VAL A 12 -6.39 18.07 -24.72
N GLU A 13 -6.64 16.85 -24.25
CA GLU A 13 -5.66 16.08 -23.49
C GLU A 13 -4.46 15.81 -24.40
N THR A 14 -3.43 16.66 -24.30
CA THR A 14 -2.19 16.59 -25.08
C THR A 14 -1.22 15.51 -24.55
N GLY A 15 -1.76 14.47 -23.91
CA GLY A 15 -1.00 13.31 -23.47
C GLY A 15 -0.91 12.25 -24.58
N ALA A 16 0.25 11.60 -24.72
CA ALA A 16 0.55 10.59 -25.72
C ALA A 16 -0.32 9.30 -25.68
N GLY A 17 -1.42 9.27 -24.92
CA GLY A 17 -2.27 8.11 -24.68
C GLY A 17 -3.73 8.22 -25.14
N ALA A 18 -4.19 9.41 -25.57
CA ALA A 18 -5.58 9.61 -25.98
C ALA A 18 -5.66 10.22 -27.39
N VAL A 19 -5.06 9.55 -28.38
CA VAL A 19 -5.30 9.88 -29.78
C VAL A 19 -6.70 9.35 -30.11
N TRP A 20 -7.64 10.27 -30.31
CA TRP A 20 -8.93 9.93 -30.89
C TRP A 20 -8.68 9.32 -32.27
N PRO A 21 -9.17 8.10 -32.55
CA PRO A 21 -8.94 7.46 -33.84
C PRO A 21 -9.47 8.33 -34.99
N ASP A 22 -8.67 8.48 -36.05
CA ASP A 22 -8.99 9.33 -37.21
C ASP A 22 -10.27 8.89 -37.95
N ASP A 23 -10.73 7.65 -37.72
CA ASP A 23 -11.92 7.05 -38.31
C ASP A 23 -13.20 7.30 -37.51
N ILE A 24 -13.13 7.94 -36.34
CA ILE A 24 -14.29 8.27 -35.51
C ILE A 24 -14.62 9.77 -35.63
N VAL A 25 -15.71 10.10 -36.32
CA VAL A 25 -16.15 11.49 -36.50
C VAL A 25 -16.62 12.11 -35.17
N ARG A 26 -16.15 13.31 -34.83
CA ARG A 26 -16.60 14.04 -33.63
C ARG A 26 -17.82 14.90 -33.96
N LEU A 27 -18.74 15.04 -33.01
CA LEU A 27 -19.91 15.92 -33.15
C LEU A 27 -19.52 17.40 -33.33
N GLU A 28 -18.33 17.76 -32.85
CA GLU A 28 -17.78 19.11 -32.84
C GLU A 28 -17.10 19.51 -34.16
N ASP A 29 -16.90 18.56 -35.08
CA ASP A 29 -16.36 18.82 -36.43
C ASP A 29 -17.40 19.41 -37.40
N GLY A 30 -18.56 19.84 -36.87
CA GLY A 30 -19.64 20.43 -37.66
C GLY A 30 -20.37 19.43 -38.57
N TRP A 31 -20.13 18.13 -38.38
CA TRP A 31 -20.75 17.06 -39.16
C TRP A 31 -22.14 16.75 -38.60
N TRP A 32 -23.17 17.20 -39.31
CA TRP A 32 -24.55 16.79 -39.07
C TRP A 32 -24.83 15.57 -39.95
N PRO A 33 -25.30 14.44 -39.40
CA PRO A 33 -25.74 13.32 -40.23
C PRO A 33 -27.01 13.77 -40.96
N THR A 34 -26.85 14.42 -42.11
CA THR A 34 -27.94 14.61 -43.05
C THR A 34 -28.15 13.24 -43.66
N GLY A 35 -29.10 12.47 -43.13
CA GLY A 35 -29.54 11.22 -43.73
C GLY A 35 -29.69 11.46 -45.23
N GLY A 36 -28.75 10.91 -46.00
CA GLY A 36 -28.62 11.23 -47.42
C GLY A 36 -29.90 10.88 -48.17
N VAL A 37 -30.01 11.39 -49.41
CA VAL A 37 -31.10 10.98 -50.30
C VAL A 37 -31.01 9.46 -50.49
N VAL A 38 -32.08 8.74 -50.16
CA VAL A 38 -32.17 7.29 -50.33
C VAL A 38 -32.11 6.99 -51.82
N ASP A 39 -31.00 6.38 -52.28
CA ASP A 39 -30.87 5.80 -53.61
C ASP A 39 -31.28 4.32 -53.54
N PRO A 40 -32.47 3.94 -54.05
CA PRO A 40 -32.98 2.57 -53.99
C PRO A 40 -32.22 1.59 -54.87
N GLU A 41 -31.48 2.07 -55.88
CA GLU A 41 -30.75 1.21 -56.83
C GLU A 41 -29.38 0.78 -56.28
N ASN A 42 -28.85 1.49 -55.29
CA ASN A 42 -27.55 1.24 -54.66
C ASN A 42 -27.64 0.66 -53.24
N ASP A 43 -28.83 0.22 -52.81
CA ASP A 43 -29.11 -0.31 -51.47
C ASP A 43 -28.55 0.59 -50.34
N SER A 44 -28.50 1.89 -50.61
CA SER A 44 -27.98 2.93 -49.70
C SER A 44 -28.98 3.32 -48.62
N GLY A 45 -30.13 2.64 -48.59
CA GLY A 45 -31.23 2.88 -47.67
C GLY A 45 -30.73 2.88 -46.25
N LEU A 46 -30.76 4.07 -45.61
CA LEU A 46 -30.57 4.18 -44.16
C LEU A 46 -29.36 3.37 -43.68
N MET A 47 -28.22 3.43 -44.37
CA MET A 47 -26.97 2.98 -43.77
C MET A 47 -26.89 3.70 -42.43
N ASN A 48 -27.00 2.92 -41.37
CA ASN A 48 -27.31 3.32 -40.02
C ASN A 48 -26.07 4.01 -39.41
N TRP A 49 -25.62 5.07 -40.06
CA TRP A 49 -24.37 5.79 -39.81
C TRP A 49 -24.38 6.36 -38.40
N GLN A 50 -25.56 6.77 -37.92
CA GLN A 50 -25.76 7.15 -36.52
C GLN A 50 -25.53 5.96 -35.57
N ALA A 51 -25.99 4.75 -35.91
CA ALA A 51 -25.68 3.57 -35.09
C ALA A 51 -24.25 3.06 -35.27
N LEU A 52 -23.62 3.23 -36.43
CA LEU A 52 -22.21 2.91 -36.65
C LEU A 52 -21.33 3.83 -35.78
N GLN A 53 -21.58 5.14 -35.82
CA GLN A 53 -20.89 6.10 -34.94
C GLN A 53 -21.18 5.84 -33.46
N LEU A 54 -22.43 5.51 -33.10
CA LEU A 54 -22.76 5.13 -31.73
C LEU A 54 -22.02 3.85 -31.32
N GLY A 55 -21.92 2.87 -32.21
CA GLY A 55 -21.16 1.63 -32.02
C GLY A 55 -19.68 1.91 -31.79
N GLN A 56 -19.03 2.66 -32.67
CA GLN A 56 -17.63 3.06 -32.56
C GLN A 56 -17.35 3.86 -31.29
N ARG A 57 -18.21 4.82 -30.94
CA ARG A 57 -18.08 5.59 -29.68
C ARG A 57 -18.29 4.72 -28.46
N THR A 58 -19.24 3.79 -28.50
CA THR A 58 -19.47 2.85 -27.41
C THR A 58 -18.28 1.91 -27.25
N GLU A 59 -17.67 1.45 -28.34
CA GLU A 59 -16.44 0.65 -28.31
C GLU A 59 -15.24 1.45 -27.80
N TRP A 60 -15.06 2.70 -28.23
CA TRP A 60 -14.01 3.58 -27.70
C TRP A 60 -14.20 3.86 -26.21
N ILE A 61 -15.41 4.21 -25.78
CA ILE A 61 -15.74 4.39 -24.35
C ILE A 61 -15.52 3.08 -23.61
N ARG A 62 -15.89 1.91 -24.17
CA ARG A 62 -15.62 0.60 -23.56
C ARG A 62 -14.12 0.32 -23.47
N HIS A 63 -13.31 0.75 -24.43
CA HIS A 63 -11.85 0.62 -24.37
C HIS A 63 -11.25 1.54 -23.29
N GLN A 64 -11.69 2.80 -23.21
CA GLN A 64 -11.27 3.75 -22.17
C GLN A 64 -11.72 3.29 -20.77
N LEU A 65 -12.96 2.85 -20.64
CA LEU A 65 -13.50 2.26 -19.42
C LEU A 65 -12.89 0.88 -19.11
N GLY A 66 -12.45 0.12 -20.11
CA GLY A 66 -11.66 -1.10 -19.92
C GLY A 66 -10.28 -0.81 -19.32
N GLY A 67 -9.75 0.41 -19.53
CA GLY A 67 -8.60 0.93 -18.80
C GLY A 67 -8.90 1.40 -17.38
N ILE A 68 -10.17 1.71 -17.08
CA ILE A 68 -10.66 2.10 -15.73
C ILE A 68 -11.22 0.89 -14.96
N GLY A 69 -11.56 -0.18 -15.67
CA GLY A 69 -12.18 -1.39 -15.17
C GLY A 69 -11.17 -2.49 -14.93
N GLY A 70 -10.49 -2.42 -13.79
CA GLY A 70 -10.02 -3.63 -13.12
C GLY A 70 -11.23 -4.46 -12.66
N ILE A 71 -11.93 -5.11 -13.59
CA ILE A 71 -12.96 -6.09 -13.24
C ILE A 71 -12.23 -7.35 -12.80
N ALA A 72 -12.57 -7.76 -11.57
CA ALA A 72 -12.14 -8.95 -10.86
C ALA A 72 -11.99 -10.17 -11.76
N GLN A 73 -10.82 -10.82 -11.67
CA GLN A 73 -10.74 -12.25 -11.93
C GLN A 73 -9.97 -13.01 -10.85
N SER A 74 -10.58 -14.14 -10.53
CA SER A 74 -10.34 -15.13 -9.49
C SER A 74 -8.88 -15.53 -9.29
N ALA A 75 -8.48 -15.66 -8.03
CA ALA A 75 -7.29 -16.39 -7.57
C ALA A 75 -5.99 -16.09 -8.35
N LEU A 76 -5.85 -14.87 -8.90
CA LEU A 76 -4.62 -14.44 -9.51
C LEU A 76 -3.55 -14.33 -8.43
N ASP A 77 -2.36 -14.84 -8.75
CA ASP A 77 -1.16 -14.61 -7.97
C ASP A 77 -0.90 -13.10 -7.92
N ILE A 78 -0.98 -12.51 -6.72
CA ILE A 78 -0.79 -11.07 -6.51
C ILE A 78 0.61 -10.66 -6.95
N ASP A 79 1.58 -11.58 -6.92
CA ASP A 79 2.96 -11.33 -7.31
C ASP A 79 3.11 -11.15 -8.84
N ALA A 80 2.16 -11.68 -9.62
CA ALA A 80 2.16 -11.65 -11.08
C ALA A 80 1.51 -10.39 -11.69
N ILE A 81 0.93 -9.51 -10.86
CA ILE A 81 0.28 -8.29 -11.34
C ILE A 81 1.34 -7.32 -11.86
N SER A 82 1.16 -6.88 -13.11
CA SER A 82 2.12 -6.06 -13.86
C SER A 82 1.51 -4.79 -14.47
N ALA A 83 0.21 -4.56 -14.28
CA ALA A 83 -0.49 -3.38 -14.77
C ALA A 83 -1.03 -2.56 -13.60
N THR A 84 -0.84 -1.24 -13.64
CA THR A 84 -1.43 -0.30 -12.66
C THR A 84 -2.95 -0.45 -12.65
N GLY A 85 -3.54 -0.58 -11.46
CA GLY A 85 -4.97 -0.76 -11.32
C GLY A 85 -5.41 -1.13 -9.92
N GLN A 86 -6.68 -1.51 -9.81
CA GLN A 86 -7.30 -2.01 -8.58
C GLN A 86 -7.84 -3.40 -8.85
N ALA A 87 -7.80 -4.27 -7.84
CA ALA A 87 -8.33 -5.62 -7.93
C ALA A 87 -9.02 -6.01 -6.62
N GLU A 88 -10.09 -6.81 -6.72
CA GLU A 88 -10.64 -7.51 -5.57
C GLU A 88 -9.77 -8.73 -5.23
N LEU A 89 -9.50 -8.91 -3.95
CA LEU A 89 -8.70 -9.99 -3.42
C LEU A 89 -9.60 -11.05 -2.79
N VAL A 90 -9.49 -12.29 -3.26
CA VAL A 90 -10.10 -13.44 -2.59
C VAL A 90 -9.19 -13.95 -1.47
N SER A 91 -9.79 -14.52 -0.42
CA SER A 91 -9.08 -14.97 0.78
C SER A 91 -7.97 -16.00 0.56
N ALA A 92 -8.06 -16.77 -0.53
CA ALA A 92 -7.10 -17.80 -0.93
C ALA A 92 -6.13 -17.37 -2.04
N ALA A 93 -6.07 -16.08 -2.39
CA ALA A 93 -5.15 -15.59 -3.43
C ALA A 93 -3.68 -15.86 -3.06
N PRO A 94 -2.86 -16.44 -3.96
CA PRO A 94 -1.42 -16.56 -3.73
C PRO A 94 -0.78 -15.19 -3.52
N GLY A 95 0.14 -15.09 -2.55
CA GLY A 95 0.78 -13.83 -2.17
C GLY A 95 -0.04 -12.93 -1.25
N ASN A 96 -1.25 -13.33 -0.83
CA ASN A 96 -2.12 -12.56 0.07
C ASN A 96 -1.43 -12.31 1.44
N PRO A 97 -1.25 -11.04 1.87
CA PRO A 97 -0.66 -10.73 3.17
C PRO A 97 -1.52 -11.15 4.38
N ALA A 98 -2.81 -11.41 4.17
CA ALA A 98 -3.75 -11.85 5.19
C ALA A 98 -4.49 -13.13 4.72
N PRO A 99 -3.84 -14.30 4.76
CA PRO A 99 -4.47 -15.55 4.37
C PRO A 99 -5.76 -15.80 5.16
N GLY A 100 -6.82 -16.19 4.45
CA GLY A 100 -8.15 -16.40 5.04
C GLY A 100 -9.06 -15.16 5.02
N PHE A 101 -8.54 -14.01 4.58
CA PHE A 101 -9.27 -12.74 4.53
C PHE A 101 -9.30 -12.19 3.11
N ALA A 102 -10.49 -11.80 2.64
CA ALA A 102 -10.65 -11.11 1.37
C ALA A 102 -10.21 -9.63 1.49
N GLY A 103 -10.23 -8.88 0.41
CA GLY A 103 -9.86 -7.47 0.46
C GLY A 103 -9.87 -6.75 -0.88
N ALA A 104 -9.31 -5.54 -0.89
CA ALA A 104 -9.03 -4.76 -2.08
C ALA A 104 -7.53 -4.55 -2.22
N LEU A 105 -7.01 -4.69 -3.43
CA LEU A 105 -5.63 -4.42 -3.80
C LEU A 105 -5.59 -3.19 -4.71
N VAL A 106 -4.63 -2.30 -4.44
CA VAL A 106 -4.20 -1.26 -5.37
C VAL A 106 -2.78 -1.59 -5.80
N HIS A 107 -2.56 -1.69 -7.11
CA HIS A 107 -1.25 -1.91 -7.72
C HIS A 107 -0.86 -0.69 -8.53
N THR A 108 0.39 -0.25 -8.38
CA THR A 108 0.92 0.89 -9.13
C THR A 108 2.29 0.53 -9.69
N GLU A 109 2.39 0.49 -11.01
CA GLU A 109 3.66 0.42 -11.73
C GLU A 109 4.33 1.80 -11.74
N GLY A 110 5.62 1.80 -11.43
CA GLY A 110 6.51 2.95 -11.52
C GLY A 110 7.53 2.77 -12.65
N THR A 111 8.50 3.67 -12.71
CA THR A 111 9.58 3.61 -13.71
C THR A 111 10.67 2.61 -13.30
N GLY A 112 11.37 2.05 -14.30
CA GLY A 112 12.49 1.13 -14.07
C GLY A 112 12.08 -0.19 -13.42
N GLY A 113 10.86 -0.66 -13.70
CA GLY A 113 10.32 -1.92 -13.17
C GLY A 113 9.86 -1.88 -11.72
N ARG A 114 10.01 -0.73 -11.04
CA ARG A 114 9.53 -0.57 -9.67
C ARG A 114 8.02 -0.63 -9.64
N ALA A 115 7.47 -1.24 -8.60
CA ALA A 115 6.02 -1.25 -8.38
C ALA A 115 5.71 -1.11 -6.89
N ARG A 116 4.47 -0.72 -6.59
CA ARG A 116 3.93 -0.67 -5.23
C ARG A 116 2.61 -1.41 -5.20
N GLN A 117 2.39 -2.12 -4.11
CA GLN A 117 1.09 -2.70 -3.79
C GLN A 117 0.62 -2.26 -2.42
N LEU A 118 -0.68 -2.00 -2.33
CA LEU A 118 -1.41 -1.69 -1.10
C LEU A 118 -2.62 -2.63 -1.03
N VAL A 119 -2.78 -3.34 0.09
CA VAL A 119 -3.93 -4.21 0.33
C VAL A 119 -4.71 -3.68 1.53
N LEU A 120 -6.01 -3.52 1.36
CA LEU A 120 -6.99 -3.33 2.43
C LEU A 120 -7.73 -4.66 2.62
N SER A 121 -7.51 -5.31 3.76
CA SER A 121 -8.15 -6.60 4.09
C SER A 121 -9.51 -6.38 4.77
N ASP A 122 -10.44 -7.30 4.58
CA ASP A 122 -11.77 -7.30 5.22
C ASP A 122 -11.72 -7.39 6.76
N ASN A 123 -10.60 -7.83 7.34
CA ASN A 123 -10.33 -7.77 8.78
C ASN A 123 -9.93 -6.37 9.28
N GLY A 124 -9.97 -5.36 8.40
CA GLY A 124 -9.68 -3.96 8.71
C GLY A 124 -8.20 -3.57 8.56
N ARG A 125 -7.29 -4.52 8.32
CA ARG A 125 -5.85 -4.25 8.28
C ARG A 125 -5.40 -3.76 6.90
N VAL A 126 -4.40 -2.89 6.92
CA VAL A 126 -3.75 -2.38 5.70
C VAL A 126 -2.34 -2.94 5.59
N TYR A 127 -1.95 -3.35 4.38
CA TYR A 127 -0.63 -3.89 4.08
C TYR A 127 -0.01 -3.19 2.88
N SER A 128 1.30 -3.05 2.86
CA SER A 128 2.04 -2.50 1.71
C SER A 128 3.31 -3.28 1.43
N ARG A 129 3.72 -3.31 0.15
CA ARG A 129 5.03 -3.81 -0.27
C ARG A 129 5.49 -3.10 -1.54
N LEU A 130 6.76 -3.30 -1.88
CA LEU A 130 7.41 -2.71 -3.03
C LEU A 130 8.08 -3.79 -3.88
N ARG A 131 8.12 -3.57 -5.18
CA ARG A 131 9.08 -4.19 -6.10
C ARG A 131 10.14 -3.15 -6.41
N THR A 132 11.41 -3.45 -6.12
CA THR A 132 12.49 -2.44 -6.14
C THR A 132 13.23 -2.35 -7.47
N ASP A 133 13.04 -3.34 -8.33
CA ASP A 133 13.72 -3.50 -9.61
C ASP A 133 12.78 -4.11 -10.68
N THR A 134 13.30 -4.32 -11.88
CA THR A 134 12.58 -4.97 -13.00
C THR A 134 12.37 -6.47 -12.81
N ALA A 135 13.04 -7.09 -11.84
CA ALA A 135 12.80 -8.48 -11.49
C ALA A 135 11.52 -8.58 -10.65
N PRO A 136 10.77 -9.70 -10.72
CA PRO A 136 9.57 -9.93 -9.91
C PRO A 136 9.90 -10.20 -8.42
N THR A 137 10.91 -9.52 -7.86
CA THR A 137 11.33 -9.69 -6.47
C THR A 137 10.60 -8.66 -5.61
N TRP A 138 9.62 -9.15 -4.85
CA TRP A 138 8.85 -8.32 -3.93
C TRP A 138 9.53 -8.24 -2.56
N THR A 139 9.50 -7.07 -1.93
CA THR A 139 9.80 -6.97 -0.50
C THR A 139 8.74 -7.71 0.30
N ALA A 140 9.09 -8.15 1.51
CA ALA A 140 8.08 -8.66 2.45
C ALA A 140 6.96 -7.62 2.68
N TRP A 141 5.74 -8.12 2.90
CA TRP A 141 4.61 -7.30 3.26
C TRP A 141 4.84 -6.60 4.59
N ARG A 142 4.50 -5.31 4.64
CA ARG A 142 4.50 -4.50 5.86
C ARG A 142 3.07 -4.16 6.22
N ARG A 143 2.67 -4.55 7.42
CA ARG A 143 1.37 -4.19 7.98
C ARG A 143 1.43 -2.76 8.53
N VAL A 144 0.45 -1.95 8.19
CA VAL A 144 0.22 -0.63 8.81
C VAL A 144 -0.46 -0.89 10.14
N TRP A 145 0.07 -0.29 11.20
CA TRP A 145 -0.54 -0.33 12.53
C TRP A 145 -1.62 0.74 12.62
N ASP A 146 -2.76 0.39 13.19
CA ASP A 146 -3.92 1.28 13.38
C ASP A 146 -4.36 1.33 14.86
N ASP A 147 -5.33 2.19 15.16
CA ASP A 147 -5.86 2.42 16.51
C ASP A 147 -6.53 1.18 17.13
N GLY A 148 -6.87 0.17 16.32
CA GLY A 148 -7.47 -1.09 16.76
C GLY A 148 -6.44 -2.15 17.16
N ASP A 149 -5.16 -1.92 16.86
CA ASP A 149 -4.11 -2.86 17.21
C ASP A 149 -3.74 -2.77 18.69
N ALA A 150 -3.96 -3.85 19.42
CA ALA A 150 -3.31 -4.05 20.69
C ALA A 150 -1.79 -4.09 20.46
N VAL A 151 -1.08 -3.11 20.98
CA VAL A 151 0.39 -3.06 20.99
C VAL A 151 0.91 -4.07 22.01
N SER A 152 0.68 -5.37 21.76
CA SER A 152 1.11 -6.46 22.64
C SER A 152 2.54 -6.92 22.36
N GLY A 153 3.24 -6.27 21.41
CA GLY A 153 4.60 -6.63 20.96
C GLY A 153 5.53 -5.42 20.91
N ALA A 154 6.80 -5.68 20.58
CA ALA A 154 7.78 -4.62 20.36
C ALA A 154 7.49 -3.84 19.07
N GLY A 155 7.73 -2.54 19.08
CA GLY A 155 7.39 -1.65 17.97
C GLY A 155 8.10 -0.31 18.06
N TYR A 156 7.84 0.55 17.06
CA TYR A 156 8.47 1.86 16.99
C TYR A 156 7.56 2.89 16.31
N GLU A 157 7.81 4.16 16.61
CA GLU A 157 7.23 5.33 15.98
C GLU A 157 8.37 6.26 15.53
N ILE A 158 8.25 6.79 14.31
CA ILE A 158 9.16 7.81 13.78
C ILE A 158 8.41 9.14 13.74
N LEU A 159 8.88 10.11 14.51
CA LEU A 159 8.29 11.43 14.59
C LEU A 159 8.72 12.29 13.39
N PRO A 160 7.93 13.32 13.00
CA PRO A 160 8.28 14.22 11.90
C PRO A 160 9.63 14.93 12.07
N SER A 161 10.12 15.06 13.31
CA SER A 161 11.44 15.61 13.63
C SER A 161 12.62 14.67 13.29
N GLY A 162 12.34 13.45 12.80
CA GLY A 162 13.34 12.40 12.62
C GLY A 162 13.71 11.67 13.91
N ARG A 163 13.06 11.99 15.03
CA ARG A 163 13.20 11.22 16.28
C ARG A 163 12.50 9.89 16.15
N ILE A 164 13.09 8.85 16.71
CA ILE A 164 12.54 7.51 16.74
C ILE A 164 12.28 7.14 18.20
N ILE A 165 11.09 6.66 18.51
CA ILE A 165 10.72 6.05 19.79
C ILE A 165 10.49 4.57 19.51
N GLN A 166 11.17 3.69 20.24
CA GLN A 166 10.92 2.25 20.16
C GLN A 166 10.55 1.72 21.54
N PHE A 167 9.70 0.71 21.58
CA PHE A 167 9.28 0.04 22.80
C PHE A 167 9.32 -1.47 22.59
N GLY A 168 9.45 -2.20 23.67
CA GLY A 168 9.44 -3.66 23.58
C GLY A 168 9.66 -4.34 24.91
N PHE A 169 9.92 -5.64 24.81
CA PHE A 169 10.13 -6.52 25.94
C PHE A 169 11.45 -7.28 25.76
N GLY A 170 12.05 -7.70 26.86
CA GLY A 170 13.28 -8.47 26.88
C GLY A 170 13.40 -9.31 28.13
N THR A 171 14.47 -10.06 28.21
CA THR A 171 14.89 -10.73 29.46
C THR A 171 16.20 -10.11 29.89
N ALA A 172 16.20 -9.47 31.06
CA ALA A 172 17.41 -9.03 31.74
C ALA A 172 18.10 -10.27 32.32
N ASN A 173 19.17 -10.73 31.69
CA ASN A 173 19.93 -11.91 32.10
C ASN A 173 21.40 -11.84 31.63
N GLY A 174 21.93 -10.64 31.48
CA GLY A 174 23.24 -10.41 30.88
C GLY A 174 23.26 -10.74 29.39
N SER A 175 22.25 -10.30 28.64
CA SER A 175 22.15 -10.54 27.20
C SER A 175 21.79 -9.29 26.41
N TRP A 176 21.98 -9.38 25.08
CA TRP A 176 21.56 -8.34 24.15
C TRP A 176 20.07 -8.45 23.85
N VAL A 177 19.36 -7.34 24.00
CA VAL A 177 17.99 -7.13 23.51
C VAL A 177 18.08 -6.29 22.25
N ALA A 178 17.59 -6.82 21.14
CA ALA A 178 17.54 -6.12 19.86
C ALA A 178 16.39 -5.11 19.85
N PHE A 179 16.64 -3.94 19.26
CA PHE A 179 15.58 -2.98 18.97
C PHE A 179 14.80 -3.40 17.72
N PRO A 180 13.51 -3.04 17.60
CA PRO A 180 12.72 -3.27 16.38
C PRO A 180 13.41 -2.80 15.08
N ILE A 181 14.09 -1.65 15.13
CA ILE A 181 14.94 -1.13 14.06
C ILE A 181 16.24 -0.56 14.64
N ALA A 182 17.30 -0.51 13.83
CA ALA A 182 18.50 0.21 14.21
C ALA A 182 18.26 1.73 14.13
N PHE A 183 18.71 2.47 15.15
CA PHE A 183 18.79 3.92 15.07
C PHE A 183 19.85 4.32 14.02
N PRO A 184 19.51 5.17 13.03
CA PRO A 184 20.44 5.59 11.99
C PRO A 184 21.74 6.22 12.52
N ASN A 185 21.68 6.93 13.65
CA ASN A 185 22.82 7.63 14.21
C ASN A 185 23.09 7.24 15.67
N ALA A 186 22.14 7.50 16.57
CA ALA A 186 22.40 7.36 18.00
C ALA A 186 21.14 7.03 18.83
N VAL A 187 21.37 6.23 19.87
CA VAL A 187 20.46 6.08 21.00
C VAL A 187 20.70 7.23 21.98
N LEU A 188 19.64 7.96 22.32
CA LEU A 188 19.68 9.11 23.22
C LEU A 188 19.31 8.79 24.67
N GLY A 189 18.37 7.86 24.87
CA GLY A 189 17.92 7.50 26.21
C GLY A 189 17.13 6.21 26.21
N ILE A 190 17.28 5.45 27.31
CA ILE A 190 16.58 4.18 27.53
C ILE A 190 15.95 4.23 28.92
N THR A 191 14.71 3.79 29.03
CA THR A 191 14.04 3.54 30.30
C THR A 191 13.50 2.11 30.35
N PHE A 192 13.39 1.55 31.55
CA PHE A 192 13.00 0.16 31.79
C PHE A 192 11.90 0.08 32.83
N GLY A 193 11.08 -0.97 32.70
CA GLY A 193 10.20 -1.47 33.75
C GLY A 193 10.47 -2.94 34.00
N ASP A 194 10.48 -3.35 35.26
CA ASP A 194 10.43 -4.76 35.63
C ASP A 194 8.99 -5.28 35.48
N GLN A 195 8.83 -6.40 34.78
CA GLN A 195 7.53 -7.03 34.60
C GLN A 195 7.23 -8.12 35.64
N ASN A 196 8.21 -8.46 36.49
CA ASN A 196 8.00 -9.44 37.54
C ASN A 196 7.24 -8.83 38.73
N GLY A 197 5.91 -8.89 38.67
CA GLY A 197 5.02 -8.47 39.77
C GLY A 197 5.10 -9.32 41.06
N ASN A 198 5.87 -10.41 41.06
CA ASN A 198 5.96 -11.38 42.17
C ASN A 198 7.18 -11.22 43.08
N SER A 199 8.04 -10.21 42.88
CA SER A 199 9.19 -10.00 43.78
C SER A 199 8.76 -9.26 45.05
N VAL A 200 8.12 -10.02 45.95
CA VAL A 200 7.65 -9.61 47.27
C VAL A 200 8.80 -9.21 48.19
N ALA A 201 8.64 -8.04 48.82
CA ALA A 201 9.12 -7.56 50.13
C ALA A 201 10.62 -7.65 50.54
N ASN A 202 11.44 -8.58 50.06
CA ASN A 202 12.77 -8.83 50.66
C ASN A 202 13.97 -8.86 49.69
N ASN A 203 13.77 -8.76 48.38
CA ASN A 203 14.90 -8.70 47.44
C ASN A 203 14.49 -8.09 46.09
N ALA A 204 14.32 -6.76 46.05
CA ALA A 204 13.88 -6.06 44.83
C ALA A 204 14.86 -6.29 43.68
N HIS A 205 14.31 -6.46 42.48
CA HIS A 205 15.10 -6.57 41.25
C HIS A 205 15.42 -5.16 40.74
N HIS A 206 16.68 -4.90 40.50
CA HIS A 206 17.16 -3.72 39.78
C HIS A 206 17.49 -4.15 38.36
N ILE A 207 16.81 -3.56 37.38
CA ILE A 207 17.07 -3.79 35.97
C ILE A 207 17.79 -2.58 35.41
N GLY A 208 18.86 -2.82 34.68
CA GLY A 208 19.62 -1.78 34.00
C GLY A 208 20.26 -2.29 32.73
N TYR A 209 20.92 -1.38 32.02
CA TYR A 209 21.76 -1.72 30.88
C TYR A 209 23.19 -1.26 31.16
N ARG A 210 24.15 -2.02 30.65
CA ARG A 210 25.58 -1.68 30.79
C ARG A 210 26.17 -1.07 29.52
N SER A 211 25.56 -1.34 28.38
CA SER A 211 26.02 -0.88 27.07
C SER A 211 24.86 -0.84 26.07
N GLN A 212 24.98 0.04 25.08
CA GLN A 212 24.02 0.19 23.98
C GLN A 212 24.74 0.33 22.65
N THR A 213 24.08 -0.07 21.57
CA THR A 213 24.45 0.21 20.18
C THR A 213 23.24 0.79 19.45
N ALA A 214 23.41 1.17 18.19
CA ALA A 214 22.30 1.56 17.33
C ALA A 214 21.20 0.47 17.21
N ALA A 215 21.56 -0.81 17.33
CA ALA A 215 20.65 -1.94 17.05
C ALA A 215 20.12 -2.66 18.30
N GLY A 216 20.59 -2.28 19.50
CA GLY A 216 20.16 -2.94 20.72
C GLY A 216 20.89 -2.48 21.96
N MET A 217 20.61 -3.16 23.06
CA MET A 217 21.17 -2.87 24.39
C MET A 217 21.50 -4.15 25.14
N TYR A 218 22.53 -4.11 25.99
CA TYR A 218 22.88 -5.22 26.86
C TYR A 218 22.26 -5.00 28.24
N VAL A 219 21.32 -5.87 28.60
CA VAL A 219 20.46 -5.72 29.78
C VAL A 219 20.83 -6.77 30.83
N ASP A 220 20.89 -6.32 32.08
CA ASP A 220 21.21 -7.17 33.22
C ASP A 220 20.27 -6.86 34.40
N SER A 221 20.14 -7.83 35.31
CA SER A 221 19.34 -7.71 36.51
C SER A 221 20.08 -8.20 37.73
N PHE A 222 20.03 -7.39 38.79
CA PHE A 222 20.66 -7.68 40.06
C PHE A 222 19.62 -7.58 41.15
N LYS A 223 19.77 -8.41 42.18
CA LYS A 223 19.00 -8.26 43.41
C LYS A 223 19.86 -7.63 44.50
N TYR A 224 19.26 -7.10 45.56
CA TYR A 224 19.98 -6.45 46.66
C TYR A 224 20.97 -7.38 47.38
N ASP A 225 20.70 -8.69 47.39
CA ASP A 225 21.62 -9.70 47.94
C ASP A 225 22.79 -10.08 46.99
N GLY A 226 22.90 -9.42 45.84
CA GLY A 226 23.95 -9.67 44.85
C GLY A 226 23.73 -10.95 44.02
N THR A 227 22.63 -11.67 44.21
CA THR A 227 22.29 -12.80 43.35
C THR A 227 21.86 -12.29 41.97
N ALA A 228 22.37 -12.94 40.92
CA ALA A 228 21.85 -12.75 39.57
C ALA A 228 20.57 -13.58 39.43
N GLY A 229 19.54 -12.99 38.83
CA GLY A 229 18.32 -13.72 38.53
C GLY A 229 17.65 -13.10 37.31
N PRO A 230 17.25 -13.89 36.31
CA PRO A 230 16.64 -13.35 35.10
C PRO A 230 15.34 -12.63 35.45
N SER A 231 15.13 -11.44 34.89
CA SER A 231 13.87 -10.70 35.02
C SER A 231 13.30 -10.36 33.65
N GLN A 232 11.99 -10.52 33.48
CA GLN A 232 11.32 -9.96 32.30
C GLN A 232 11.30 -8.44 32.42
N CYS A 233 11.65 -7.75 31.34
CA CYS A 233 11.65 -6.28 31.32
C CYS A 233 10.87 -5.75 30.13
N SER A 234 10.22 -4.61 30.33
CA SER A 234 9.76 -3.73 29.26
C SER A 234 10.71 -2.55 29.13
N TYR A 235 10.84 -2.01 27.93
CA TYR A 235 11.68 -0.84 27.69
C TYR A 235 11.02 0.16 26.75
N ILE A 236 11.43 1.42 26.88
CA ILE A 236 11.26 2.47 25.87
C ILE A 236 12.63 3.08 25.60
N VAL A 237 12.96 3.22 24.32
CA VAL A 237 14.23 3.81 23.86
C VAL A 237 13.95 4.91 22.84
N ILE A 238 14.69 6.00 22.95
CA ILE A 238 14.57 7.16 22.06
C ILE A 238 15.92 7.41 21.39
N GLY A 239 15.89 7.80 20.11
CA GLY A 239 17.09 8.07 19.31
C GLY A 239 16.75 8.74 17.98
N TYR A 240 17.70 8.71 17.05
CA TYR A 240 17.57 9.23 15.68
C TYR A 240 18.66 8.65 14.77
#